data_AF-A0A6A3A2C9-F1
#
_entry.id   AF-A0A6A3A2C9-F1
#
_cell.length_a   1.000
_cell.length_b   1.000
_cell.length_c   1.000
_cell.angle_alpha   90.00
_cell.angle_beta   90.00
_cell.angle_gamma   90.00
#
_symmetry.space_group_name_H-M   'P 1'
#
loop_
_entity.id
_entity.type
_entity.pdbx_description
1 polymer ?
#
loop_
_entity_poly.entity_id
_entity_poly.type
_entity_poly.pdbx_seq_one_letter_code
_entity_poly.pdbx_strand_id
1 'polypeptide(L)'
;MKLSGLLPQSLEYCRSLQSLDLSANRLSGTIPHQICSWLPYLVTLDLSSNDLYGSIPPELSNCAYLNNLILSNNRISGSIPYQLSSLSRLKKFSVVNNDLSGAIPSSFENSDKADFAGNSDLCGGPLGKCGGMSKRNLAIIIAAGVFGAAASMLLAFGVWWWIHLRGVSRRKKGFFGRGDDTSWVERLRAHKLTQVSLFQKPLVKVKLAELMAATNNFSAENIIVSTRTGTTYKAVLPDGSALAIKRLTACKLSEKQFRWEMNRLGQLRHPNLTPLLGFCVVEEEKLLVFKHMSNGTLYSFYMKALLL
;
A
#
# COMPACT_ATOMS: atom_id res chain seq x y z
N MET A 1 41.90 17.37 -29.95
CA MET A 1 42.96 17.21 -28.92
C MET A 1 42.51 16.08 -27.97
N LYS A 2 43.31 15.64 -26.99
CA LYS A 2 42.89 14.58 -26.02
C LYS A 2 42.96 15.12 -24.58
N LEU A 3 42.36 16.28 -24.34
CA LEU A 3 42.27 16.84 -22.99
C LEU A 3 41.40 15.93 -22.12
N SER A 4 41.76 15.74 -20.86
CA SER A 4 41.05 14.89 -19.92
C SER A 4 41.01 15.52 -18.52
N GLY A 5 40.14 14.99 -17.66
CA GLY A 5 39.91 15.53 -16.33
C GLY A 5 38.74 16.52 -16.31
N LEU A 6 38.66 17.31 -15.25
CA LEU A 6 37.58 18.26 -15.01
C LEU A 6 37.78 19.56 -15.80
N LEU A 7 36.70 20.32 -15.99
CA LEU A 7 36.80 21.72 -16.39
C LEU A 7 37.61 22.49 -15.34
N PRO A 8 38.77 23.07 -15.70
CA PRO A 8 39.70 23.61 -14.70
C PRO A 8 39.19 24.94 -14.14
N GLN A 9 39.32 25.12 -12.83
CA GLN A 9 38.98 26.38 -12.16
C GLN A 9 39.81 27.56 -12.71
N SER A 10 40.99 27.31 -13.28
CA SER A 10 41.84 28.36 -13.87
C SER A 10 41.16 29.14 -15.02
N LEU A 11 40.04 28.66 -15.57
CA LEU A 11 39.20 29.46 -16.46
C LEU A 11 38.71 30.77 -15.82
N GLU A 12 38.70 30.88 -14.48
CA GLU A 12 38.39 32.11 -13.74
C GLU A 12 39.29 33.31 -14.10
N TYR A 13 40.51 33.05 -14.60
CA TYR A 13 41.45 34.08 -15.04
C TYR A 13 41.20 34.54 -16.49
N CYS A 14 40.38 33.82 -17.26
CA CYS A 14 40.08 34.10 -18.67
C CYS A 14 38.85 35.01 -18.83
N ARG A 15 38.74 36.07 -18.03
CA ARG A 15 37.50 36.88 -17.91
C ARG A 15 36.95 37.49 -19.20
N SER A 16 37.82 37.76 -20.18
CA SER A 16 37.43 38.36 -21.46
C SER A 16 37.09 37.32 -22.55
N LEU A 17 37.11 36.03 -22.22
CA LEU A 17 36.86 34.96 -23.18
C LEU A 17 35.41 35.01 -23.68
N GLN A 18 35.24 35.04 -25.00
CA GLN A 18 33.92 35.06 -25.64
C GLN A 18 33.56 33.71 -26.26
N SER A 19 34.54 32.88 -26.59
CA SER A 19 34.31 31.57 -27.18
C SER A 19 35.17 30.54 -26.46
N LEU A 20 34.51 29.55 -25.87
CA LEU A 20 35.15 28.38 -25.27
C LEU A 20 34.68 27.14 -26.04
N ASP A 21 35.58 26.59 -26.85
CA ASP A 21 35.38 25.32 -27.53
C ASP A 21 36.34 24.29 -26.94
N LEU A 22 35.77 23.32 -26.22
CA LEU A 22 36.46 22.16 -25.67
C LEU A 22 35.86 20.86 -26.22
N SER A 23 35.22 20.93 -27.39
CA SER A 23 34.57 19.80 -28.02
C SER A 23 35.57 18.69 -28.40
N ALA A 24 35.07 17.46 -28.51
CA ALA A 24 35.85 16.30 -28.95
C ALA A 24 37.12 16.05 -28.10
N ASN A 25 36.94 16.00 -26.78
CA ASN A 25 37.97 15.65 -25.80
C ASN A 25 37.47 14.51 -24.90
N ARG A 26 38.13 14.28 -23.76
CA ARG A 26 37.79 13.28 -22.74
C ARG A 26 37.57 13.95 -21.39
N LEU A 27 37.01 15.14 -21.40
CA LEU A 27 36.68 15.88 -20.17
C LEU A 27 35.54 15.17 -19.45
N SER A 28 35.65 15.05 -18.13
CA SER A 28 34.68 14.36 -17.28
C SER A 28 34.26 15.26 -16.11
N GLY A 29 33.36 14.76 -15.27
CA GLY A 29 32.79 15.55 -14.17
C GLY A 29 31.58 16.37 -14.59
N THR A 30 31.18 17.29 -13.71
CA THR A 30 30.03 18.17 -13.91
C THR A 30 30.45 19.50 -14.52
N ILE A 31 29.51 20.18 -15.17
CA ILE A 31 29.69 21.58 -15.58
C ILE A 31 29.73 22.44 -14.31
N PRO A 32 30.80 23.22 -14.05
CA PRO A 32 30.86 24.07 -12.87
C PRO A 32 29.74 25.12 -12.89
N HIS A 33 28.99 25.23 -11.80
CA HIS A 33 27.91 26.23 -11.70
C HIS A 33 28.44 27.68 -11.77
N GLN A 34 29.72 27.90 -11.44
CA GLN A 34 30.38 29.19 -11.52
C GLN A 34 30.90 29.56 -12.91
N ILE A 35 30.73 28.72 -13.95
CA ILE A 35 31.33 28.96 -15.28
C ILE A 35 30.95 30.32 -15.87
N CYS A 36 29.71 30.79 -15.65
CA CYS A 36 29.25 32.11 -16.09
C CYS A 36 29.78 33.26 -15.22
N SER A 37 30.14 33.00 -13.96
CA SER A 37 30.83 33.96 -13.10
C SER A 37 32.30 34.11 -13.50
N TRP A 38 32.92 33.02 -13.96
CA TRP A 38 34.29 33.01 -14.48
C TRP A 38 34.39 33.70 -15.84
N LEU A 39 33.40 33.46 -16.72
CA LEU A 39 33.39 33.88 -18.11
C LEU A 39 32.14 34.73 -18.41
N PRO A 40 32.03 35.96 -17.86
CA PRO A 40 30.81 36.76 -17.94
C PRO A 40 30.46 37.25 -19.36
N TYR A 41 31.42 37.25 -20.28
CA TYR A 41 31.24 37.69 -21.67
C TYR A 41 31.13 36.52 -22.67
N LEU A 42 30.87 35.31 -22.18
CA LEU A 42 30.83 34.12 -23.02
C LEU A 42 29.65 34.17 -24.00
N VAL A 43 29.97 34.02 -25.29
CA VAL A 43 29.02 34.01 -26.41
C VAL A 43 28.83 32.59 -26.94
N THR A 44 29.89 31.78 -26.97
CA THR A 44 29.85 30.39 -27.41
C THR A 44 30.47 29.50 -26.34
N LEU A 45 29.73 28.47 -25.94
CA LEU A 45 30.20 27.37 -25.11
C LEU A 45 29.93 26.06 -25.84
N ASP A 46 30.99 25.41 -26.34
CA ASP A 46 30.92 24.08 -26.92
C ASP A 46 31.70 23.09 -26.04
N LEU A 47 30.95 22.19 -25.40
CA LEU A 47 31.47 21.11 -24.57
C LEU A 47 31.11 19.73 -25.16
N SER A 48 30.71 19.70 -26.43
CA SER A 48 30.19 18.49 -27.06
C SER A 48 31.23 17.38 -27.21
N SER A 49 30.79 16.14 -27.30
CA SER A 49 31.66 14.97 -27.52
C SER A 49 32.75 14.85 -26.43
N ASN A 50 32.30 14.79 -25.18
CA ASN A 50 33.10 14.59 -23.98
C ASN A 50 32.42 13.51 -23.08
N ASP A 51 32.96 13.33 -21.89
CA ASP A 51 32.52 12.36 -20.88
C ASP A 51 31.77 13.04 -19.69
N LEU A 52 31.25 14.25 -19.88
CA LEU A 52 30.61 15.06 -18.83
C LEU A 52 29.31 14.41 -18.33
N TYR A 53 29.01 14.56 -17.04
CA TYR A 53 27.83 13.97 -16.40
C TYR A 53 27.19 14.90 -15.37
N GLY A 54 26.05 14.48 -14.82
CA GLY A 54 25.26 15.27 -13.88
C GLY A 54 24.33 16.25 -14.61
N SER A 55 23.68 17.15 -13.86
CA SER A 55 22.68 18.06 -14.44
C SER A 55 23.26 19.31 -15.06
N ILE A 56 22.53 19.88 -16.02
CA ILE A 56 22.81 21.22 -16.53
C ILE A 56 22.59 22.22 -15.38
N PRO A 57 23.61 23.01 -14.98
CA PRO A 57 23.45 23.93 -13.87
C PRO A 57 22.51 25.09 -14.26
N PRO A 58 21.48 25.42 -13.45
CA PRO A 58 20.59 26.55 -13.73
C PRO A 58 21.33 27.88 -13.79
N GLU A 59 22.49 27.99 -13.14
CA GLU A 59 23.37 29.16 -13.14
C GLU A 59 23.95 29.49 -14.53
N LEU A 60 23.85 28.58 -15.53
CA LEU A 60 24.15 28.91 -16.92
C LEU A 60 23.30 30.06 -17.48
N SER A 61 22.13 30.29 -16.88
CA SER A 61 21.28 31.46 -17.16
C SER A 61 21.97 32.80 -16.88
N ASN A 62 23.06 32.83 -16.11
CA ASN A 62 23.84 34.04 -15.83
C ASN A 62 24.77 34.46 -16.98
N CYS A 63 25.02 33.59 -17.97
CA CYS A 63 25.80 33.93 -19.15
C CYS A 63 24.98 34.81 -20.11
N ALA A 64 24.77 36.08 -19.76
CA ALA A 64 23.84 36.98 -20.46
C ALA A 64 24.13 37.20 -21.97
N TYR A 65 25.36 36.91 -22.41
CA TYR A 65 25.79 37.06 -23.81
C TYR A 65 25.76 35.76 -24.62
N LEU A 66 25.33 34.64 -24.02
CA LEU A 66 25.42 33.32 -24.63
C LEU A 66 24.47 33.21 -25.83
N ASN A 67 25.05 32.92 -26.99
CA ASN A 67 24.34 32.67 -28.24
C ASN A 67 24.30 31.17 -28.57
N ASN A 68 25.38 30.45 -28.26
CA ASN A 68 25.54 29.04 -28.62
C ASN A 68 25.91 28.23 -27.38
N LEU A 69 25.07 27.27 -27.02
CA LEU A 69 25.31 26.29 -25.98
C LEU A 69 25.21 24.88 -26.58
N ILE A 70 26.33 24.22 -26.74
CA ILE A 70 26.42 22.91 -27.39
C ILE A 70 26.96 21.90 -26.38
N LEU A 71 26.10 20.98 -25.94
CA LEU A 71 26.36 19.97 -24.92
C LEU A 71 26.19 18.53 -25.45
N SER A 72 26.03 18.39 -26.76
CA SER A 72 25.73 17.12 -27.44
C SER A 72 26.79 16.04 -27.21
N ASN A 73 26.39 14.78 -27.22
CA ASN A 73 27.26 13.60 -27.05
C ASN A 73 28.05 13.66 -25.72
N ASN A 74 27.32 13.65 -24.61
CA ASN A 74 27.86 13.54 -23.25
C ASN A 74 26.97 12.54 -22.46
N ARG A 75 27.13 12.48 -21.13
CA ARG A 75 26.30 11.70 -20.18
C ARG A 75 25.56 12.62 -19.21
N ILE A 76 25.15 13.80 -19.68
CA ILE A 76 24.44 14.80 -18.88
C ILE A 76 23.02 14.29 -18.61
N SER A 77 22.55 14.38 -17.38
CA SER A 77 21.30 13.80 -16.93
C SER A 77 20.41 14.80 -16.19
N GLY A 78 19.20 14.38 -15.80
CA GLY A 78 18.22 15.27 -15.17
C GLY A 78 17.45 16.13 -16.18
N SER A 79 16.78 17.18 -15.72
CA SER A 79 15.94 18.04 -16.55
C SER A 79 16.68 19.23 -17.15
N ILE A 80 16.16 19.76 -18.25
CA ILE A 80 16.58 21.05 -18.80
C ILE A 80 16.06 22.15 -17.85
N PRO A 81 16.94 22.97 -17.22
CA PRO A 81 16.51 24.01 -16.30
C PRO A 81 15.66 25.07 -17.01
N TYR A 82 14.50 25.39 -16.45
CA TYR A 82 13.63 26.44 -17.00
C TYR A 82 14.32 27.82 -16.99
N GLN A 83 15.31 28.03 -16.11
CA GLN A 83 16.09 29.26 -16.00
C GLN A 83 16.80 29.61 -17.30
N LEU A 84 17.13 28.63 -18.16
CA LEU A 84 17.72 28.90 -19.47
C LEU A 84 16.79 29.72 -20.38
N SER A 85 15.50 29.81 -20.07
CA SER A 85 14.55 30.70 -20.74
C SER A 85 14.88 32.19 -20.60
N SER A 86 15.68 32.59 -19.60
CA SER A 86 16.09 33.98 -19.43
C SER A 86 17.20 34.41 -20.40
N LEU A 87 17.84 33.45 -21.09
CA LEU A 87 18.90 33.72 -22.07
C LEU A 87 18.30 34.23 -23.39
N SER A 88 17.94 35.50 -23.42
CA SER A 88 17.26 36.13 -24.58
C SER A 88 18.08 36.16 -25.87
N ARG A 89 19.39 35.88 -25.79
CA ARG A 89 20.30 35.85 -26.93
C ARG A 89 20.61 34.45 -27.44
N LEU A 90 20.15 33.41 -26.74
CA LEU A 90 20.44 32.02 -27.08
C LEU A 90 19.76 31.65 -28.41
N LYS A 91 20.58 31.34 -29.42
CA LYS A 91 20.13 30.99 -30.77
C LYS A 91 20.26 29.50 -31.04
N LYS A 92 21.32 28.88 -30.52
CA LYS A 92 21.60 27.47 -30.68
C LYS A 92 21.75 26.82 -29.32
N PHE A 93 20.90 25.85 -29.05
CA PHE A 93 20.96 25.04 -27.85
C PHE A 93 20.83 23.58 -28.25
N SER A 94 21.91 22.81 -28.14
CA SER A 94 21.96 21.42 -28.57
C SER A 94 22.36 20.52 -27.41
N VAL A 95 21.54 19.52 -27.12
CA VAL A 95 21.73 18.54 -26.03
C VAL A 95 21.61 17.11 -26.55
N VAL A 96 21.87 16.92 -27.85
CA VAL A 96 21.71 15.65 -28.56
C VAL A 96 22.51 14.54 -27.89
N ASN A 97 21.95 13.33 -27.81
CA ASN A 97 22.62 12.14 -27.26
C ASN A 97 23.19 12.39 -25.85
N ASN A 98 22.29 12.53 -24.89
CA ASN A 98 22.57 12.61 -23.46
C ASN A 98 21.53 11.76 -22.71
N ASP A 99 21.58 11.79 -21.38
CA ASP A 99 20.67 11.07 -20.48
C ASP A 99 19.62 12.02 -19.85
N LEU A 100 19.22 13.07 -20.58
CA LEU A 100 18.25 14.05 -20.07
C LEU A 100 16.83 13.49 -20.04
N SER A 101 16.04 13.98 -19.08
CA SER A 101 14.68 13.52 -18.82
C SER A 101 13.73 14.67 -18.49
N GLY A 102 12.43 14.40 -18.63
CA GLY A 102 11.37 15.35 -18.28
C GLY A 102 10.99 16.28 -19.42
N ALA A 103 10.22 17.32 -19.08
CA ALA A 103 9.65 18.24 -20.05
C ALA A 103 10.67 19.29 -20.53
N ILE A 104 10.74 19.49 -21.84
CA ILE A 104 11.41 20.64 -22.46
C ILE A 104 10.67 21.91 -22.03
N PRO A 105 11.35 22.91 -21.43
CA PRO A 105 10.75 24.20 -21.10
C PRO A 105 10.12 24.86 -22.33
N SER A 106 8.96 25.51 -22.17
CA SER A 106 8.20 26.11 -23.27
C SER A 106 8.97 27.17 -24.08
N SER A 107 10.01 27.77 -23.52
CA SER A 107 10.90 28.69 -24.24
C SER A 107 11.61 28.04 -25.44
N PHE A 108 11.71 26.71 -25.46
CA PHE A 108 12.33 25.94 -26.54
C PHE A 108 11.31 25.24 -27.44
N GLU A 109 10.03 25.63 -27.39
CA GLU A 109 8.98 24.99 -28.19
C GLU A 109 9.21 25.09 -29.71
N ASN A 110 9.79 26.21 -30.17
CA ASN A 110 10.10 26.47 -31.58
C ASN A 110 11.52 26.06 -32.00
N SER A 111 12.29 25.41 -31.10
CA SER A 111 13.64 24.94 -31.41
C SER A 111 13.59 23.68 -32.30
N ASP A 112 14.68 23.39 -33.01
CA ASP A 112 14.73 22.21 -33.87
C ASP A 112 14.63 20.93 -33.04
N LYS A 113 13.77 20.01 -33.44
CA LYS A 113 13.65 18.68 -32.84
C LYS A 113 14.99 17.95 -32.82
N ALA A 114 15.82 18.17 -33.84
CA ALA A 114 17.14 17.56 -33.97
C ALA A 114 18.06 17.92 -32.80
N ASP A 115 17.92 19.10 -32.19
CA ASP A 115 18.77 19.56 -31.09
C ASP A 115 18.52 18.84 -29.75
N PHE A 116 17.41 18.10 -29.64
CA PHE A 116 17.03 17.35 -28.44
C PHE A 116 17.03 15.83 -28.65
N ALA A 117 17.38 15.37 -29.85
CA ALA A 117 17.35 13.96 -30.23
C ALA A 117 18.29 13.10 -29.36
N GLY A 118 18.00 11.80 -29.24
CA GLY A 118 18.86 10.87 -28.51
C GLY A 118 18.74 10.92 -26.98
N ASN A 119 17.79 11.68 -26.43
CA ASN A 119 17.41 11.66 -25.01
C ASN A 119 16.06 10.92 -24.87
N SER A 120 16.05 9.67 -24.40
CA SER A 120 14.85 8.81 -24.45
C SER A 120 13.70 9.25 -23.54
N ASP A 121 14.04 9.91 -22.43
CA ASP A 121 13.09 10.31 -21.38
C ASP A 121 12.71 11.78 -21.46
N LEU A 122 13.20 12.49 -22.48
CA LEU A 122 12.84 13.88 -22.76
C LEU A 122 11.53 13.93 -23.54
N CYS A 123 10.67 14.88 -23.20
CA CYS A 123 9.38 15.07 -23.85
C CYS A 123 8.98 16.55 -23.80
N GLY A 124 7.86 16.93 -24.42
CA GLY A 124 7.40 18.33 -24.47
C GLY A 124 8.04 19.11 -25.62
N GLY A 125 7.52 20.31 -25.88
CA GLY A 125 7.99 21.18 -26.96
C GLY A 125 8.11 20.46 -28.32
N PRO A 126 9.26 20.56 -29.03
CA PRO A 126 9.44 20.00 -30.38
C PRO A 126 9.43 18.47 -30.44
N LEU A 127 9.56 17.77 -29.29
CA LEU A 127 9.52 16.31 -29.24
C LEU A 127 8.09 15.73 -29.16
N GLY A 128 7.08 16.55 -28.86
CA GLY A 128 5.69 16.13 -28.68
C GLY A 128 5.28 15.98 -27.21
N LYS A 129 4.02 15.63 -26.94
CA LYS A 129 3.44 15.70 -25.57
C LYS A 129 4.14 14.76 -24.57
N CYS A 130 4.38 15.29 -23.36
CA CYS A 130 4.78 14.49 -22.20
C CYS A 130 3.64 13.62 -21.67
N GLY A 131 3.98 12.46 -21.06
CA GLY A 131 3.02 11.62 -20.35
C GLY A 131 2.36 10.50 -21.18
N GLY A 132 2.81 10.26 -22.41
CA GLY A 132 2.41 9.05 -23.14
C GLY A 132 3.05 7.81 -22.52
N MET A 133 2.25 6.91 -21.95
CA MET A 133 2.74 5.57 -21.61
C MET A 133 3.30 4.93 -22.88
N SER A 134 4.54 4.44 -22.83
CA SER A 134 5.14 3.67 -23.93
C SER A 134 4.14 2.61 -24.41
N LYS A 135 3.98 2.44 -25.73
CA LYS A 135 3.12 1.40 -26.30
C LYS A 135 3.42 0.02 -25.70
N ARG A 136 4.67 -0.24 -25.29
CA ARG A 136 5.07 -1.44 -24.54
C ARG A 136 4.44 -1.51 -23.15
N ASN A 137 4.47 -0.44 -22.37
CA ASN A 137 3.89 -0.40 -21.02
C ASN A 137 2.36 -0.52 -21.08
N LEU A 138 1.72 0.13 -22.04
CA LEU A 138 0.28 -0.03 -22.29
C LEU A 138 -0.06 -1.47 -22.69
N ALA A 139 0.73 -2.09 -23.58
CA ALA A 139 0.55 -3.49 -23.96
C ALA A 139 0.73 -4.43 -22.77
N ILE A 140 1.69 -4.17 -21.87
CA ILE A 140 1.89 -4.95 -20.63
C ILE A 140 0.69 -4.79 -19.69
N ILE A 141 0.16 -3.59 -19.51
CA ILE A 141 -1.02 -3.34 -18.66
C ILE A 141 -2.26 -4.03 -19.23
N ILE A 142 -2.49 -3.92 -20.55
CA ILE A 142 -3.60 -4.60 -21.23
C ILE A 142 -3.42 -6.12 -21.11
N ALA A 143 -2.22 -6.64 -21.39
CA ALA A 143 -1.93 -8.07 -21.26
C ALA A 143 -2.17 -8.54 -19.82
N ALA A 144 -1.63 -7.86 -18.81
CA ALA A 144 -1.83 -8.21 -17.40
C ALA A 144 -3.32 -8.15 -17.01
N GLY A 145 -4.08 -7.18 -17.53
CA GLY A 145 -5.52 -7.09 -17.33
C GLY A 145 -6.27 -8.26 -17.98
N VAL A 146 -5.93 -8.64 -19.21
CA VAL A 146 -6.54 -9.75 -19.94
C VAL A 146 -6.18 -11.09 -19.32
N PHE A 147 -4.90 -11.31 -18.96
CA PHE A 147 -4.45 -12.52 -18.27
C PHE A 147 -5.08 -12.62 -16.88
N GLY A 148 -5.17 -11.51 -16.15
CA GLY A 148 -5.87 -11.46 -14.87
C GLY A 148 -7.35 -11.80 -15.00
N ALA A 149 -8.03 -11.25 -16.01
CA ALA A 149 -9.43 -11.55 -16.31
C ALA A 149 -9.62 -13.02 -16.73
N ALA A 150 -8.79 -13.55 -17.63
CA ALA A 150 -8.86 -14.94 -18.09
C ALA A 150 -8.56 -15.93 -16.95
N ALA A 151 -7.53 -15.66 -16.13
CA ALA A 151 -7.25 -16.44 -14.93
C ALA A 151 -8.43 -16.37 -13.94
N SER A 152 -9.04 -15.20 -13.75
CA SER A 152 -10.22 -15.06 -12.89
C SER A 152 -11.42 -15.83 -13.44
N MET A 153 -11.63 -15.84 -14.76
CA MET A 153 -12.67 -16.63 -15.42
C MET A 153 -12.40 -18.13 -15.32
N LEU A 154 -11.16 -18.58 -15.47
CA LEU A 154 -10.79 -20.00 -15.32
C LEU A 154 -10.89 -20.47 -13.87
N LEU A 155 -10.53 -19.64 -12.89
CA LEU A 155 -10.74 -19.93 -11.48
C LEU A 155 -12.22 -19.93 -11.13
N ALA A 156 -12.99 -18.96 -11.63
CA ALA A 156 -14.44 -18.91 -11.44
C ALA A 156 -15.12 -20.13 -12.09
N PHE A 157 -14.70 -20.52 -13.29
CA PHE A 157 -15.16 -21.72 -13.98
C PHE A 157 -14.72 -22.98 -13.24
N GLY A 158 -13.49 -23.06 -12.74
CA GLY A 158 -13.01 -24.20 -11.95
C GLY A 158 -13.76 -24.34 -10.63
N VAL A 159 -14.05 -23.24 -9.95
CA VAL A 159 -14.90 -23.20 -8.74
C VAL A 159 -16.34 -23.57 -9.09
N TRP A 160 -16.89 -23.03 -10.18
CA TRP A 160 -18.23 -23.36 -10.65
C TRP A 160 -18.33 -24.84 -11.04
N TRP A 161 -17.36 -25.37 -11.77
CA TRP A 161 -17.24 -26.77 -12.19
C TRP A 161 -17.08 -27.70 -10.98
N TRP A 162 -16.29 -27.30 -9.98
CA TRP A 162 -16.15 -28.01 -8.71
C TRP A 162 -17.47 -28.02 -7.93
N ILE A 163 -18.19 -26.89 -7.88
CA ILE A 163 -19.51 -26.79 -7.25
C ILE A 163 -20.54 -27.63 -8.03
N HIS A 164 -20.49 -27.65 -9.36
CA HIS A 164 -21.45 -28.33 -10.21
C HIS A 164 -21.22 -29.84 -10.26
N LEU A 165 -19.97 -30.30 -10.27
CA LEU A 165 -19.62 -31.72 -10.11
C LEU A 165 -19.91 -32.24 -8.70
N ARG A 166 -19.75 -31.40 -7.66
CA ARG A 166 -20.25 -31.71 -6.31
C ARG A 166 -21.78 -31.56 -6.21
N GLY A 167 -22.40 -30.83 -7.12
CA GLY A 167 -23.82 -30.46 -7.12
C GLY A 167 -24.79 -31.54 -7.60
N VAL A 168 -24.32 -32.63 -8.22
CA VAL A 168 -25.15 -33.82 -8.44
C VAL A 168 -25.30 -34.64 -7.14
N SER A 169 -24.46 -34.37 -6.13
CA SER A 169 -24.58 -34.95 -4.79
C SER A 169 -24.69 -33.87 -3.71
N ARG A 170 -25.93 -33.42 -3.50
CA ARG A 170 -26.49 -32.76 -2.28
C ARG A 170 -26.73 -31.25 -2.33
N ARG A 171 -28.04 -30.96 -2.35
CA ARG A 171 -28.80 -29.79 -1.86
C ARG A 171 -28.16 -28.96 -0.73
N LYS A 172 -28.36 -27.63 -0.85
CA LYS A 172 -28.50 -26.55 0.17
C LYS A 172 -27.25 -26.05 0.92
N LYS A 173 -26.84 -24.78 0.66
CA LYS A 173 -27.01 -23.58 1.55
C LYS A 173 -26.15 -22.37 1.08
N GLY A 174 -26.71 -21.15 1.13
CA GLY A 174 -25.96 -19.89 1.40
C GLY A 174 -25.73 -19.72 2.92
N PHE A 175 -25.01 -18.73 3.48
CA PHE A 175 -24.35 -17.51 3.02
C PHE A 175 -23.26 -17.14 4.08
N PHE A 176 -22.36 -16.22 3.70
CA PHE A 176 -21.19 -15.60 4.37
C PHE A 176 -21.11 -15.50 5.92
N GLY A 177 -19.92 -15.48 6.54
CA GLY A 177 -18.62 -15.12 5.94
C GLY A 177 -17.36 -15.48 6.76
N ARG A 178 -16.23 -15.80 6.14
CA ARG A 178 -16.01 -16.40 4.82
C ARG A 178 -14.96 -17.50 5.04
N GLY A 179 -15.35 -18.40 5.93
CA GLY A 179 -14.56 -19.45 6.56
C GLY A 179 -15.35 -20.05 7.71
N ASP A 180 -16.36 -20.85 7.36
CA ASP A 180 -16.84 -21.96 8.19
C ASP A 180 -17.47 -21.67 9.58
N ASP A 181 -18.29 -20.62 9.69
CA ASP A 181 -19.08 -20.34 10.91
C ASP A 181 -20.10 -21.46 11.23
N THR A 182 -20.48 -22.28 10.26
CA THR A 182 -21.39 -23.42 10.47
C THR A 182 -20.69 -24.66 11.02
N SER A 183 -19.42 -24.92 10.73
CA SER A 183 -18.76 -26.18 11.12
C SER A 183 -18.66 -26.36 12.62
N TRP A 184 -18.29 -25.30 13.35
CA TRP A 184 -18.12 -25.43 14.80
C TRP A 184 -19.48 -25.57 15.52
N VAL A 185 -20.51 -24.81 15.10
CA VAL A 185 -21.88 -24.98 15.63
C VAL A 185 -22.41 -26.38 15.30
N GLU A 186 -22.02 -26.95 14.17
CA GLU A 186 -22.44 -28.29 13.74
C GLU A 186 -21.79 -29.35 14.62
N ARG A 187 -20.51 -29.17 14.99
CA ARG A 187 -19.82 -29.99 16.00
C ARG A 187 -20.50 -29.91 17.37
N LEU A 188 -20.98 -28.73 17.75
CA LEU A 188 -21.78 -28.56 18.97
C LEU A 188 -23.13 -29.29 18.91
N ARG A 189 -23.76 -29.42 17.73
CA ARG A 189 -25.05 -30.14 17.59
C ARG A 189 -24.96 -31.61 17.95
N ALA A 190 -23.83 -32.27 17.68
CA ALA A 190 -23.60 -33.65 18.10
C ALA A 190 -23.50 -33.79 19.64
N HIS A 191 -23.21 -32.68 20.33
CA HIS A 191 -22.91 -32.62 21.76
C HIS A 191 -23.96 -31.83 22.56
N LYS A 192 -25.20 -31.73 22.07
CA LYS A 192 -26.30 -30.98 22.70
C LYS A 192 -26.55 -31.33 24.17
N LEU A 193 -26.26 -32.57 24.57
CA LEU A 193 -26.46 -33.08 25.92
C LEU A 193 -25.29 -32.76 26.87
N THR A 194 -24.18 -32.18 26.38
CA THR A 194 -23.03 -31.80 27.20
C THR A 194 -23.46 -30.81 28.29
N GLN A 195 -23.09 -31.12 29.52
CA GLN A 195 -23.44 -30.31 30.68
C GLN A 195 -22.58 -29.03 30.72
N VAL A 196 -23.24 -27.90 30.96
CA VAL A 196 -22.56 -26.64 31.26
C VAL A 196 -22.14 -26.67 32.73
N SER A 197 -20.85 -26.44 32.97
CA SER A 197 -20.27 -26.43 34.32
C SER A 197 -20.47 -25.05 34.93
N LEU A 198 -21.44 -24.90 35.83
CA LEU A 198 -21.69 -23.65 36.57
C LEU A 198 -21.04 -23.72 37.96
N PHE A 199 -20.45 -22.61 38.42
CA PHE A 199 -19.77 -22.57 39.73
C PHE A 199 -20.73 -22.52 40.91
N GLN A 200 -21.92 -21.95 40.70
CA GLN A 200 -23.03 -22.01 41.65
C GLN A 200 -23.97 -23.13 41.23
N LYS A 201 -24.36 -24.00 42.17
CA LYS A 201 -25.29 -25.10 41.91
C LYS A 201 -26.64 -24.52 41.48
N PRO A 202 -27.06 -24.67 40.21
CA PRO A 202 -28.36 -24.20 39.78
C PRO A 202 -29.46 -25.16 40.27
N LEU A 203 -30.70 -24.68 40.35
CA LEU A 203 -31.87 -25.54 40.60
C LEU A 203 -32.12 -26.50 39.43
N VAL A 204 -31.73 -26.12 38.20
CA VAL A 204 -31.86 -26.92 36.98
C VAL A 204 -30.51 -26.98 36.26
N LYS A 205 -30.08 -28.18 35.87
CA LYS A 205 -28.81 -28.37 35.15
C LYS A 205 -28.91 -27.78 33.74
N VAL A 206 -28.06 -26.80 33.45
CA VAL A 206 -27.99 -26.19 32.12
C VAL A 206 -27.20 -27.09 31.17
N LYS A 207 -27.75 -27.33 29.97
CA LYS A 207 -27.12 -28.12 28.90
C LYS A 207 -26.69 -27.23 27.74
N LEU A 208 -25.75 -27.70 26.92
CA LEU A 208 -25.31 -26.98 25.72
C LEU A 208 -26.48 -26.67 24.77
N ALA A 209 -27.46 -27.58 24.64
CA ALA A 209 -28.67 -27.34 23.85
C ALA A 209 -29.41 -26.06 24.23
N GLU A 210 -29.45 -25.73 25.53
CA GLU A 210 -30.13 -24.53 26.03
C GLU A 210 -29.35 -23.26 25.67
N LEU A 211 -28.01 -23.30 25.76
CA LEU A 211 -27.17 -22.19 25.29
C LEU A 211 -27.29 -21.99 23.78
N MET A 212 -27.35 -23.08 23.01
CA MET A 212 -27.56 -23.02 21.56
C MET A 212 -28.93 -22.43 21.24
N ALA A 213 -29.99 -22.83 21.92
CA ALA A 213 -31.33 -22.26 21.72
C ALA A 213 -31.36 -20.77 22.09
N ALA A 214 -30.81 -20.40 23.26
CA ALA A 214 -30.81 -19.04 23.78
C ALA A 214 -30.00 -18.04 22.94
N THR A 215 -29.02 -18.52 22.16
CA THR A 215 -28.20 -17.71 21.24
C THR A 215 -28.66 -17.77 19.79
N ASN A 216 -29.82 -18.39 19.51
CA ASN A 216 -30.27 -18.69 18.15
C ASN A 216 -29.18 -19.40 17.33
N ASN A 217 -28.65 -20.50 17.88
CA ASN A 217 -27.51 -21.27 17.36
C ASN A 217 -26.27 -20.41 17.11
N PHE A 218 -25.94 -19.52 18.04
CA PHE A 218 -24.82 -18.58 17.93
C PHE A 218 -24.89 -17.68 16.68
N SER A 219 -26.10 -17.22 16.33
CA SER A 219 -26.33 -16.28 15.23
C SER A 219 -25.48 -15.00 15.38
N ALA A 220 -25.04 -14.46 14.25
CA ALA A 220 -24.30 -13.20 14.19
C ALA A 220 -25.08 -12.02 14.78
N GLU A 221 -26.41 -12.04 14.72
CA GLU A 221 -27.30 -11.02 15.30
C GLU A 221 -27.20 -10.94 16.83
N ASN A 222 -26.79 -12.02 17.48
CA ASN A 222 -26.61 -12.08 18.92
C ASN A 222 -25.19 -11.68 19.35
N ILE A 223 -24.30 -11.25 18.46
CA ILE A 223 -22.95 -10.84 18.84
C ILE A 223 -22.99 -9.52 19.62
N ILE A 224 -22.48 -9.54 20.85
CA ILE A 224 -22.29 -8.34 21.70
C ILE A 224 -20.98 -7.65 21.33
N VAL A 225 -19.89 -8.42 21.26
CA VAL A 225 -18.54 -7.91 20.96
C VAL A 225 -17.65 -9.04 20.45
N SER A 226 -16.82 -8.74 19.46
CA SER A 226 -15.75 -9.61 18.98
C SER A 226 -14.40 -9.03 19.36
N THR A 227 -13.57 -9.84 20.01
CA THR A 227 -12.22 -9.44 20.46
C THR A 227 -11.20 -10.46 19.97
N ARG A 228 -9.90 -10.13 20.05
CA ARG A 228 -8.81 -11.07 19.75
C ARG A 228 -8.90 -12.39 20.54
N THR A 229 -9.47 -12.35 21.74
CA THR A 229 -9.59 -13.53 22.61
C THR A 229 -10.82 -14.38 22.32
N GLY A 230 -11.75 -13.91 21.47
CA GLY A 230 -13.02 -14.57 21.25
C GLY A 230 -14.19 -13.63 20.96
N THR A 231 -15.29 -14.25 20.54
CA THR A 231 -16.58 -13.60 20.27
C THR A 231 -17.54 -13.85 21.42
N THR A 232 -18.21 -12.79 21.87
CA THR A 232 -19.21 -12.85 22.94
C THR A 232 -20.60 -12.68 22.36
N TYR A 233 -21.49 -13.64 22.64
CA TYR A 233 -22.86 -13.68 22.20
C TYR A 233 -23.82 -13.40 23.36
N LYS A 234 -24.94 -12.74 23.08
CA LYS A 234 -26.08 -12.61 23.98
C LYS A 234 -26.89 -13.89 23.92
N ALA A 235 -27.15 -14.49 25.07
CA ALA A 235 -28.06 -15.61 25.22
C ALA A 235 -29.27 -15.15 26.02
N VAL A 236 -30.47 -15.28 25.46
CA VAL A 236 -31.73 -14.99 26.16
C VAL A 236 -32.38 -16.31 26.53
N LEU A 237 -32.47 -16.58 27.82
CA LEU A 237 -33.07 -17.79 28.36
C LEU A 237 -34.62 -17.71 28.28
N PRO A 238 -35.33 -18.86 28.36
CA PRO A 238 -36.79 -18.88 28.26
C PRO A 238 -37.53 -18.04 29.31
N ASP A 239 -36.90 -17.81 30.47
CA ASP A 239 -37.42 -16.96 31.55
C ASP A 239 -37.19 -15.45 31.30
N GLY A 240 -36.63 -15.09 30.15
CA GLY A 240 -36.29 -13.71 29.78
C GLY A 240 -34.98 -13.20 30.39
N SER A 241 -34.32 -13.99 31.25
CA SER A 241 -33.00 -13.65 31.77
C SER A 241 -31.94 -13.75 30.67
N ALA A 242 -30.83 -13.01 30.82
CA ALA A 242 -29.79 -12.93 29.81
C ALA A 242 -28.42 -13.34 30.35
N LEU A 243 -27.66 -14.03 29.51
CA LEU A 243 -26.26 -14.41 29.73
C LEU A 243 -25.38 -13.88 28.59
N ALA A 244 -24.09 -13.76 28.86
CA ALA A 244 -23.08 -13.47 27.84
C ALA A 244 -22.20 -14.71 27.65
N ILE A 245 -22.26 -15.30 26.45
CA ILE A 245 -21.54 -16.53 26.11
C ILE A 245 -20.34 -16.18 25.26
N LYS A 246 -19.13 -16.34 25.80
CA LYS A 246 -17.89 -16.05 25.07
C LYS A 246 -17.28 -17.32 24.52
N ARG A 247 -17.20 -17.43 23.20
CA ARG A 247 -16.42 -18.46 22.50
C ARG A 247 -14.97 -18.02 22.42
N LEU A 248 -14.06 -18.79 23.00
CA LEU A 248 -12.63 -18.47 22.96
C LEU A 248 -12.00 -18.83 21.62
N THR A 249 -11.16 -17.93 21.10
CA THR A 249 -10.36 -18.19 19.89
C THR A 249 -9.06 -18.91 20.27
N ALA A 250 -8.81 -20.09 19.68
CA ALA A 250 -7.51 -20.80 19.71
C ALA A 250 -6.87 -20.96 21.10
N CYS A 251 -7.58 -21.61 22.05
CA CYS A 251 -7.05 -21.92 23.37
C CYS A 251 -6.30 -23.27 23.39
N LYS A 252 -4.97 -23.21 23.47
CA LYS A 252 -4.05 -24.38 23.48
C LYS A 252 -4.03 -25.19 24.78
N LEU A 253 -4.81 -24.79 25.80
CA LEU A 253 -4.87 -25.52 27.06
C LEU A 253 -5.61 -26.85 26.86
N SER A 254 -5.06 -27.92 27.43
CA SER A 254 -5.78 -29.19 27.55
C SER A 254 -7.04 -29.03 28.38
N GLU A 255 -8.01 -29.94 28.24
CA GLU A 255 -9.27 -29.87 29.00
C GLU A 255 -9.04 -29.79 30.52
N LYS A 256 -8.11 -30.59 31.06
CA LYS A 256 -7.79 -30.59 32.50
C LYS A 256 -7.23 -29.25 32.96
N GLN A 257 -6.27 -28.69 32.21
CA GLN A 257 -5.68 -27.37 32.52
C GLN A 257 -6.73 -26.27 32.43
N PHE A 258 -7.56 -26.30 31.39
CA PHE A 258 -8.62 -25.31 31.20
C PHE A 258 -9.63 -25.35 32.35
N ARG A 259 -10.09 -26.54 32.76
CA ARG A 259 -11.01 -26.70 33.90
C ARG A 259 -10.41 -26.13 35.19
N TRP A 260 -9.12 -26.37 35.43
CA TRP A 260 -8.43 -25.84 36.60
C TRP A 260 -8.39 -24.31 36.61
N GLU A 261 -7.98 -23.70 35.50
CA GLU A 261 -7.98 -22.23 35.34
C GLU A 261 -9.37 -21.63 35.52
N MET A 262 -10.41 -22.25 34.94
CA MET A 262 -11.77 -21.75 35.07
C MET A 262 -12.28 -21.82 36.51
N ASN A 263 -11.98 -22.88 37.26
CA ASN A 263 -12.33 -22.95 38.68
C ASN A 263 -11.63 -21.86 39.50
N ARG A 264 -10.41 -21.47 39.12
CA ARG A 264 -9.67 -20.38 39.74
C ARG A 264 -10.29 -19.02 39.41
N LEU A 265 -10.62 -18.78 38.13
CA LEU A 265 -11.28 -17.55 37.67
C LEU A 265 -12.70 -17.40 38.23
N GLY A 266 -13.42 -18.50 38.42
CA GLY A 266 -14.77 -18.52 39.00
C GLY A 266 -14.83 -18.06 40.47
N GLN A 267 -13.69 -18.07 41.17
CA GLN A 267 -13.59 -17.56 42.55
C GLN A 267 -13.39 -16.05 42.62
N LEU A 268 -12.98 -15.40 41.52
CA LEU A 268 -12.75 -13.97 41.49
C LEU A 268 -14.08 -13.21 41.55
N ARG A 269 -14.29 -12.48 42.65
CA ARG A 269 -15.44 -11.60 42.85
C ARG A 269 -14.96 -10.18 43.11
N HIS A 270 -15.29 -9.26 42.20
CA HIS A 270 -14.97 -7.85 42.33
C HIS A 270 -16.12 -7.02 41.72
N PRO A 271 -16.55 -5.90 42.34
CA PRO A 271 -17.68 -5.10 41.86
C PRO A 271 -17.50 -4.56 40.43
N ASN A 272 -16.25 -4.34 40.00
CA ASN A 272 -15.93 -3.78 38.68
C ASN A 272 -15.51 -4.83 37.63
N LEU A 273 -15.68 -6.13 37.91
CA LEU A 273 -15.40 -7.21 36.97
C LEU A 273 -16.67 -7.99 36.66
N THR A 274 -16.88 -8.32 35.39
CA THR A 274 -18.02 -9.16 34.97
C THR A 274 -17.89 -10.55 35.57
N PRO A 275 -18.85 -11.02 36.39
CA PRO A 275 -18.77 -12.34 37.00
C PRO A 275 -18.78 -13.47 35.96
N LEU A 276 -17.80 -14.38 36.05
CA LEU A 276 -17.81 -15.65 35.36
C LEU A 276 -18.70 -16.63 36.13
N LEU A 277 -19.75 -17.12 35.49
CA LEU A 277 -20.76 -17.99 36.09
C LEU A 277 -20.49 -19.48 35.83
N GLY A 278 -19.76 -19.78 34.75
CA GLY A 278 -19.38 -21.13 34.39
C GLY A 278 -18.72 -21.24 33.03
N PHE A 279 -18.60 -22.47 32.54
CA PHE A 279 -17.96 -22.78 31.27
C PHE A 279 -18.50 -24.08 30.66
N CYS A 280 -18.27 -24.28 29.36
CA CYS A 280 -18.57 -25.51 28.64
C CYS A 280 -17.40 -25.83 27.70
N VAL A 281 -16.99 -27.10 27.67
CA VAL A 281 -15.93 -27.60 26.78
C VAL A 281 -16.54 -28.70 25.92
N VAL A 282 -16.40 -28.57 24.60
CA VAL A 282 -16.81 -29.58 23.62
C VAL A 282 -15.72 -29.72 22.58
N GLU A 283 -15.03 -30.86 22.59
CA GLU A 283 -13.85 -31.09 21.76
C GLU A 283 -12.84 -29.93 21.92
N GLU A 284 -12.58 -29.19 20.84
CA GLU A 284 -11.68 -28.03 20.84
C GLU A 284 -12.37 -26.71 21.23
N GLU A 285 -13.70 -26.69 21.23
CA GLU A 285 -14.50 -25.50 21.49
C GLU A 285 -14.63 -25.25 22.99
N LYS A 286 -14.29 -24.02 23.40
CA LYS A 286 -14.31 -23.60 24.80
C LYS A 286 -15.19 -22.36 24.94
N LEU A 287 -16.28 -22.52 25.68
CA LEU A 287 -17.28 -21.50 25.93
C LEU A 287 -17.22 -21.05 27.38
N LEU A 288 -17.25 -19.74 27.60
CA LEU A 288 -17.35 -19.12 28.93
C LEU A 288 -18.73 -18.51 29.10
N VAL A 289 -19.32 -18.69 30.27
CA VAL A 289 -20.64 -18.17 30.63
C VAL A 289 -20.46 -17.02 31.62
N PHE A 290 -20.79 -15.81 31.19
CA PHE A 290 -20.72 -14.60 32.00
C PHE A 290 -22.12 -14.05 32.30
N LYS A 291 -22.22 -13.27 33.37
CA LYS A 291 -23.39 -12.43 33.62
C LYS A 291 -23.56 -11.41 32.48
N HIS A 292 -24.77 -11.27 31.95
CA HIS A 292 -25.06 -10.25 30.95
C HIS A 292 -25.11 -8.85 31.58
N MET A 293 -24.52 -7.87 30.88
CA MET A 293 -24.56 -6.45 31.26
C MET A 293 -25.59 -5.74 30.37
N SER A 294 -26.72 -5.31 30.94
CA SER A 294 -27.88 -4.78 30.19
C SER A 294 -27.56 -3.55 29.32
N ASN A 295 -26.62 -2.71 29.76
CA ASN A 295 -26.28 -1.46 29.09
C ASN A 295 -25.28 -1.63 27.93
N GLY A 296 -24.84 -2.87 27.63
CA GLY A 296 -23.92 -3.15 26.54
C GLY A 296 -22.48 -2.72 26.83
N THR A 297 -21.73 -2.35 25.79
CA THR A 297 -20.33 -1.92 25.91
C THR A 297 -20.25 -0.42 26.16
N LEU A 298 -19.19 0.03 26.82
CA LEU A 298 -18.95 1.46 27.01
C LEU A 298 -18.88 2.23 25.68
N TYR A 299 -18.32 1.59 24.64
CA TYR A 299 -18.26 2.14 23.29
C TYR A 299 -19.65 2.38 22.69
N SER A 300 -20.56 1.40 22.77
CA SER A 300 -21.92 1.60 22.25
C SER A 300 -22.70 2.61 23.07
N PHE A 301 -22.41 2.74 24.36
CA PHE A 301 -22.99 3.77 25.22
C PHE A 301 -22.55 5.18 24.81
N TYR A 302 -21.23 5.41 24.62
CA TYR A 302 -20.72 6.70 24.12
C TYR A 302 -21.21 7.04 22.72
N MET A 303 -21.27 6.06 21.82
CA MET A 303 -21.78 6.30 20.46
C MET A 303 -23.26 6.66 20.45
N LYS A 304 -24.07 6.14 21.39
CA LYS A 304 -25.46 6.56 21.55
C LYS A 304 -25.58 7.96 22.16
N ALA A 305 -24.70 8.33 23.09
CA ALA A 305 -24.69 9.66 23.71
C ALA A 305 -24.22 10.77 22.76
N LEU A 306 -23.42 10.46 21.74
CA LEU A 306 -22.99 11.39 20.69
C LEU A 306 -24.06 11.62 19.60
N LEU A 307 -25.12 10.80 19.59
CA LEU A 307 -26.21 10.85 18.60
C LEU A 307 -27.51 11.45 19.17
N LEU A 308 -27.46 11.99 20.39
CA LEU A 308 -28.52 12.77 21.06
C LEU A 308 -28.00 14.17 21.33
#